data_AF-A0A7U5Y2M3-F1
#
_entry.id   AF-A0A7U5Y2M3-F1
#
_cell.length_a   1.000
_cell.length_b   1.000
_cell.length_c   1.000
_cell.angle_alpha   90.00
_cell.angle_beta   90.00
_cell.angle_gamma   90.00
#
_symmetry.space_group_name_H-M   'P 1'
#
loop_
_entity.id
_entity.type
_entity.pdbx_description
1 polymer ?
#
loop_
_entity_poly.entity_id
_entity_poly.type
_entity_poly.pdbx_seq_one_letter_code
_entity_poly.pdbx_strand_id
1 'polypeptide(L)'
;MTRHTGLPKYLTALALALALVACGAPATPPSGPYARFLKGDESVRKVSQEGPFTLLDIDYSTCCGYLFGAQLDYQRILYRDKVLVKKVERVEPFRGFGRPALVWPVPLGDGKLQVLSEHGGKAAFDTVDLGLYSHDGEDGYYHGYPIAPGVRYFPSNGGVLLSGFPLRVQKLPAGLDCCTGHIGQLAGTAPDGSAYAYADSRKEPGAILVVDADGTKREPVPLPVTPTTASTQDLSPHTPLLRWFQSSFAWTKNAQGKWNAAPVAAAPQGKGVAAEDVFLDVPAGYRRCFATDNASCEPGWRLLQAGELPTLFKDGYVPPYSYAPPQGMRAFGAPVTALIASRIGYGGTGYYLYVDASAEQVVAAFTRRLRERKLPFVRVDECPRTDYGNPDCAAQLGERLGWRRKLDYSLEGALRWRPESGAMFVLPTIAVAIVAEEGGATRISTLARYPAPPPMRDN
;
A
#
# COMPACT_ATOMS: atom_id res chain seq x y z
N MET A 1 -29.49 76.42 34.54
CA MET A 1 -28.18 76.16 35.18
C MET A 1 -28.23 74.78 35.81
N THR A 2 -27.26 73.97 35.42
CA THR A 2 -27.12 72.52 35.61
C THR A 2 -26.97 72.10 37.07
N ARG A 3 -27.78 71.12 37.51
CA ARG A 3 -27.53 70.32 38.74
C ARG A 3 -26.89 69.01 38.32
N HIS A 4 -25.62 68.83 38.67
CA HIS A 4 -24.96 67.53 38.62
C HIS A 4 -25.28 66.77 39.92
N THR A 5 -26.03 65.69 39.80
CA THR A 5 -26.17 64.66 40.83
C THR A 5 -25.07 63.62 40.63
N GLY A 6 -24.03 63.66 41.46
CA GLY A 6 -23.00 62.62 41.50
C GLY A 6 -23.52 61.37 42.19
N LEU A 7 -23.76 60.30 41.44
CA LEU A 7 -23.90 58.94 41.98
C LEU A 7 -22.56 58.49 42.61
N PRO A 8 -22.57 57.75 43.73
CA PRO A 8 -21.37 57.49 44.51
C PRO A 8 -20.50 56.40 43.87
N LYS A 9 -19.21 56.73 43.68
CA LYS A 9 -18.11 55.89 43.17
C LYS A 9 -17.95 54.53 43.88
N TYR A 10 -18.62 54.31 45.00
CA TYR A 10 -18.55 53.08 45.79
C TYR A 10 -19.44 51.95 45.25
N LEU A 11 -20.53 52.25 44.52
CA LEU A 11 -21.37 51.23 43.87
C LEU A 11 -20.68 50.63 42.64
N THR A 12 -19.91 51.42 41.91
CA THR A 12 -19.11 50.95 40.76
C THR A 12 -17.95 50.07 41.20
N ALA A 13 -17.27 50.39 42.31
CA ALA A 13 -16.19 49.55 42.84
C ALA A 13 -16.69 48.21 43.39
N LEU A 14 -17.86 48.19 44.04
CA LEU A 14 -18.47 46.95 44.54
C LEU A 14 -18.99 46.07 43.39
N ALA A 15 -19.59 46.66 42.36
CA ALA A 15 -20.03 45.94 41.16
C ALA A 15 -18.85 45.43 40.32
N LEU A 16 -17.74 46.16 40.26
CA LEU A 16 -16.51 45.71 39.59
C LEU A 16 -15.81 44.60 40.38
N ALA A 17 -15.82 44.66 41.72
CA ALA A 17 -15.29 43.60 42.58
C ALA A 17 -16.16 42.33 42.53
N LEU A 18 -17.50 42.45 42.47
CA LEU A 18 -18.42 41.32 42.27
C LEU A 18 -18.32 40.73 40.85
N ALA A 19 -18.09 41.55 39.82
CA ALA A 19 -17.83 41.08 38.46
C ALA A 19 -16.45 40.43 38.31
N LEU A 20 -15.43 40.86 39.06
CA LEU A 20 -14.10 40.24 39.09
C LEU A 20 -14.08 38.92 39.88
N VAL A 21 -14.95 38.75 40.88
CA VAL A 21 -15.11 37.47 41.60
C VAL A 21 -15.94 36.46 40.79
N ALA A 22 -16.85 36.92 39.92
CA ALA A 22 -17.58 36.06 38.98
C ALA A 22 -16.72 35.55 37.80
N CYS A 23 -15.53 36.10 37.59
CA CYS A 23 -14.55 35.61 36.62
C CYS A 23 -13.51 34.65 37.21
N GLY A 24 -13.68 34.19 38.46
CA GLY A 24 -12.69 33.36 39.16
C GLY A 24 -13.24 32.20 40.00
N ALA A 25 -14.56 31.95 39.98
CA ALA A 25 -15.11 30.76 40.63
C ALA A 25 -14.74 29.51 39.80
N PRO A 26 -14.17 28.45 40.40
CA PRO A 26 -13.93 27.21 39.68
C PRO A 26 -15.27 26.73 39.13
N ALA A 27 -15.30 26.23 37.88
CA ALA A 27 -16.52 25.64 37.39
C ALA A 27 -16.86 24.42 38.27
N THR A 28 -18.12 24.01 38.18
CA THR A 28 -18.73 22.91 38.93
C THR A 28 -17.72 21.81 39.28
N PRO A 29 -17.53 21.49 40.58
CA PRO A 29 -16.55 20.50 40.97
C PRO A 29 -16.83 19.17 40.27
N PRO A 30 -15.80 18.40 39.91
CA PRO A 30 -15.99 17.15 39.20
C PRO A 30 -16.90 16.21 39.96
N SER A 31 -17.77 15.50 39.25
CA SER A 31 -18.76 14.59 39.84
C SER A 31 -18.67 13.19 39.23
N GLY A 32 -19.32 12.22 39.88
CA GLY A 32 -19.34 10.81 39.44
C GLY A 32 -18.22 9.93 40.03
N PRO A 33 -18.16 8.64 39.63
CA PRO A 33 -17.31 7.63 40.27
C PRO A 33 -15.81 7.89 40.16
N TYR A 34 -15.39 8.74 39.21
CA TYR A 34 -14.00 9.11 39.00
C TYR A 34 -13.66 10.54 39.45
N ALA A 35 -14.59 11.25 40.11
CA ALA A 35 -14.42 12.65 40.54
C ALA A 35 -13.11 12.91 41.29
N ARG A 36 -12.71 11.99 42.17
CA ARG A 36 -11.44 12.07 42.95
C ARG A 36 -10.18 12.11 42.09
N PHE A 37 -10.27 11.73 40.82
CA PHE A 37 -9.16 11.71 39.88
C PHE A 37 -9.18 12.88 38.89
N LEU A 38 -10.20 13.74 38.94
CA LEU A 38 -10.43 14.87 38.05
C LEU A 38 -9.99 16.19 38.68
N LYS A 39 -9.75 17.21 37.87
CA LYS A 39 -9.33 18.56 38.30
C LYS A 39 -10.14 19.64 37.60
N GLY A 40 -10.51 20.69 38.36
CA GLY A 40 -11.22 21.84 37.80
C GLY A 40 -12.46 21.41 37.02
N ASP A 41 -12.51 21.81 35.77
CA ASP A 41 -13.66 21.65 34.88
C ASP A 41 -13.59 20.36 34.03
N GLU A 42 -12.77 19.40 34.46
CA GLU A 42 -12.66 18.10 33.80
C GLU A 42 -13.90 17.23 34.06
N SER A 43 -14.37 16.55 33.01
CA SER A 43 -15.39 15.51 33.09
C SER A 43 -14.94 14.25 32.34
N VAL A 44 -15.50 13.10 32.71
CA VAL A 44 -15.23 11.84 32.00
C VAL A 44 -16.30 11.63 30.94
N ARG A 45 -15.89 11.65 29.68
CA ARG A 45 -16.77 11.36 28.53
C ARG A 45 -16.96 9.86 28.35
N LYS A 46 -15.90 9.09 28.53
CA LYS A 46 -15.88 7.63 28.32
C LYS A 46 -14.86 6.96 29.23
N VAL A 47 -15.16 5.72 29.60
CA VAL A 47 -14.27 4.85 30.36
C VAL A 47 -14.03 3.57 29.57
N SER A 48 -12.79 3.10 29.53
CA SER A 48 -12.45 1.77 29.02
C SER A 48 -11.47 1.07 29.97
N GLN A 49 -11.56 -0.25 30.05
CA GLN A 49 -10.67 -1.10 30.83
C GLN A 49 -9.81 -1.99 29.93
N GLU A 50 -8.55 -2.13 30.30
CA GLU A 50 -7.60 -3.07 29.71
C GLU A 50 -6.82 -3.75 30.85
N GLY A 51 -7.33 -4.89 31.31
CA GLY A 51 -6.82 -5.56 32.50
C GLY A 51 -6.81 -4.64 33.74
N PRO A 52 -5.66 -4.41 34.40
CA PRO A 52 -5.58 -3.56 35.59
C PRO A 52 -5.58 -2.06 35.29
N PHE A 53 -5.58 -1.68 34.00
CA PHE A 53 -5.55 -0.30 33.55
C PHE A 53 -6.97 0.21 33.29
N THR A 54 -7.28 1.41 33.78
CA THR A 54 -8.52 2.14 33.44
C THR A 54 -8.15 3.40 32.68
N LEU A 55 -8.69 3.56 31.47
CA LEU A 55 -8.55 4.77 30.67
C LEU A 55 -9.79 5.62 30.84
N LEU A 56 -9.59 6.88 31.20
CA LEU A 56 -10.62 7.90 31.27
C LEU A 56 -10.41 8.87 30.11
N ASP A 57 -11.37 8.94 29.20
CA ASP A 57 -11.41 10.00 28.18
C ASP A 57 -11.94 11.26 28.85
N ILE A 58 -11.06 12.24 29.01
CA ILE A 58 -11.33 13.49 29.71
C ILE A 58 -11.75 14.55 28.68
N ASP A 59 -12.90 15.16 28.94
CA ASP A 59 -13.31 16.40 28.31
C ASP A 59 -12.97 17.55 29.26
N TYR A 60 -12.30 18.57 28.74
CA TYR A 60 -11.91 19.75 29.50
C TYR A 60 -12.43 20.99 28.79
N SER A 61 -13.44 21.63 29.38
CA SER A 61 -13.96 22.91 28.94
C SER A 61 -13.30 24.04 29.73
N THR A 62 -12.51 24.91 29.08
CA THR A 62 -12.10 26.15 29.76
C THR A 62 -13.26 27.11 29.82
N CYS A 63 -13.78 27.40 31.02
CA CYS A 63 -14.73 28.49 31.25
C CYS A 63 -14.03 29.85 31.13
N CYS A 64 -13.77 30.31 29.90
CA CYS A 64 -13.33 31.67 29.57
C CYS A 64 -13.76 32.05 28.13
N GLY A 65 -15.06 32.35 27.95
CA GLY A 65 -15.57 33.13 26.81
C GLY A 65 -15.86 32.36 25.51
N TYR A 66 -17.00 32.69 24.90
CA TYR A 66 -17.57 32.20 23.64
C TYR A 66 -16.67 32.34 22.39
N LEU A 67 -15.42 32.80 22.55
CA LEU A 67 -14.51 33.16 21.46
C LEU A 67 -13.24 32.28 21.38
N PHE A 68 -12.88 31.51 22.43
CA PHE A 68 -11.68 30.66 22.44
C PHE A 68 -11.83 29.37 23.27
N GLY A 69 -12.91 28.62 23.04
CA GLY A 69 -13.05 27.27 23.61
C GLY A 69 -12.08 26.30 22.94
N ALA A 70 -10.90 26.09 23.53
CA ALA A 70 -10.03 24.99 23.14
C ALA A 70 -10.53 23.72 23.85
N GLN A 71 -11.37 22.94 23.17
CA GLN A 71 -11.68 21.58 23.62
C GLN A 71 -10.41 20.75 23.48
N LEU A 72 -9.83 20.35 24.60
CA LEU A 72 -8.65 19.49 24.63
C LEU A 72 -9.10 18.08 25.01
N ASP A 73 -9.31 17.23 24.00
CA ASP A 73 -9.56 15.81 24.22
C ASP A 73 -8.25 15.11 24.60
N TYR A 74 -8.19 14.53 25.79
CA TYR A 74 -7.08 13.70 26.21
C TYR A 74 -7.54 12.56 27.12
N GLN A 75 -6.65 11.63 27.37
CA GLN A 75 -6.89 10.46 28.20
C GLN A 75 -6.04 10.50 29.47
N ARG A 76 -6.59 9.94 30.56
CA ARG A 76 -5.91 9.70 31.83
C ARG A 76 -5.90 8.21 32.10
N ILE A 77 -4.73 7.67 32.45
CA ILE A 77 -4.56 6.23 32.72
C ILE A 77 -4.43 6.02 34.22
N LEU A 78 -5.29 5.16 34.76
CA LEU A 78 -5.23 4.68 36.13
C LEU A 78 -4.70 3.24 36.18
N TYR A 79 -4.04 2.88 37.27
CA TYR A 79 -3.67 1.51 37.61
C TYR A 79 -4.16 1.19 39.03
N ARG A 80 -5.12 0.27 39.16
CA ARG A 80 -5.70 -0.17 40.45
C ARG A 80 -5.98 0.99 41.45
N ASP A 81 -6.66 2.06 40.99
CA ASP A 81 -6.99 3.29 41.75
C ASP A 81 -5.89 4.36 41.94
N LYS A 82 -4.77 4.29 41.21
CA LYS A 82 -3.77 5.37 41.19
C LYS A 82 -3.65 5.98 39.81
N VAL A 83 -3.58 7.32 39.74
CA VAL A 83 -3.28 8.03 38.49
C VAL A 83 -1.85 7.71 38.09
N LEU A 84 -1.68 7.01 36.98
CA LEU A 84 -0.38 6.63 36.44
C LEU A 84 0.08 7.62 35.37
N VAL A 85 -0.82 7.99 34.46
CA VAL A 85 -0.56 9.00 33.41
C VAL A 85 -1.64 10.08 33.48
N LYS A 86 -1.24 11.34 33.70
CA LYS A 86 -2.17 12.46 33.94
C LYS A 86 -2.90 12.93 32.68
N LYS A 87 -2.17 12.99 31.57
CA LYS A 87 -2.62 13.44 30.24
C LYS A 87 -1.82 12.70 29.18
N VAL A 88 -2.51 12.09 28.23
CA VAL A 88 -1.95 11.41 27.05
C VAL A 88 -2.99 11.42 25.94
N GLU A 89 -2.56 11.43 24.69
CA GLU A 89 -3.44 11.40 23.53
C GLU A 89 -3.22 10.09 22.77
N ARG A 90 -4.27 9.62 22.08
CA ARG A 90 -4.19 8.46 21.19
C ARG A 90 -3.65 7.21 21.91
N VAL A 91 -4.27 6.80 23.01
CA VAL A 91 -3.92 5.53 23.68
C VAL A 91 -4.73 4.40 23.07
N GLU A 92 -4.05 3.33 22.67
CA GLU A 92 -4.69 2.10 22.22
C GLU A 92 -4.28 0.89 23.06
N PRO A 93 -5.16 -0.11 23.22
CA PRO A 93 -4.78 -1.44 23.66
C PRO A 93 -3.75 -2.09 22.72
N PHE A 94 -2.68 -2.64 23.26
CA PHE A 94 -1.77 -3.51 22.52
C PHE A 94 -2.25 -4.96 22.63
N ARG A 95 -3.31 -5.27 21.88
CA ARG A 95 -3.90 -6.62 21.87
C ARG A 95 -2.90 -7.68 21.41
N GLY A 96 -2.89 -8.81 22.11
CA GLY A 96 -1.99 -9.93 21.82
C GLY A 96 -0.55 -9.74 22.31
N PHE A 97 -0.25 -8.70 23.10
CA PHE A 97 1.07 -8.48 23.72
C PHE A 97 1.48 -9.59 24.72
N GLY A 98 0.61 -10.56 25.01
CA GLY A 98 0.83 -11.63 25.99
C GLY A 98 0.42 -11.27 27.42
N ARG A 99 0.09 -9.99 27.66
CA ARG A 99 -0.43 -9.44 28.93
C ARG A 99 -1.15 -8.10 28.64
N PRO A 100 -1.98 -7.58 29.57
CA PRO A 100 -2.60 -6.27 29.40
C PRO A 100 -1.53 -5.20 29.14
N ALA A 101 -1.71 -4.45 28.05
CA ALA A 101 -0.77 -3.43 27.64
C ALA A 101 -1.46 -2.32 26.84
N LEU A 102 -0.93 -1.11 26.98
CA LEU A 102 -1.36 0.10 26.28
C LEU A 102 -0.18 0.68 25.50
N VAL A 103 -0.46 1.31 24.36
CA VAL A 103 0.55 1.93 23.50
C VAL A 103 0.08 3.31 23.02
N TRP A 104 0.99 4.28 22.98
CA TRP A 104 0.74 5.62 22.43
C TRP A 104 2.04 6.26 21.91
N PRO A 105 1.96 7.21 20.96
CA PRO A 105 3.12 7.95 20.48
C PRO A 105 3.65 8.91 21.54
N VAL A 106 4.96 9.07 21.61
CA VAL A 106 5.58 10.09 22.48
C VAL A 106 5.49 11.45 21.77
N PRO A 107 4.84 12.48 22.37
CA PRO A 107 4.79 13.81 21.78
C PRO A 107 6.21 14.34 21.54
N LEU A 108 6.50 14.82 20.33
CA LEU A 108 7.81 15.38 19.90
C LEU A 108 8.97 14.38 19.76
N GLY A 109 8.73 13.07 19.87
CA GLY A 109 9.74 12.05 19.64
C GLY A 109 9.66 11.46 18.24
N ASP A 110 10.66 11.73 17.39
CA ASP A 110 10.86 11.16 16.06
C ASP A 110 10.65 9.63 16.02
N GLY A 111 9.42 9.18 15.75
CA GLY A 111 9.10 7.75 15.62
C GLY A 111 9.17 6.92 16.92
N LYS A 112 8.97 7.54 18.11
CA LYS A 112 9.00 6.82 19.40
C LYS A 112 7.61 6.51 19.94
N LEU A 113 7.46 5.34 20.54
CA LEU A 113 6.25 4.90 21.24
C LEU A 113 6.53 4.68 22.73
N GLN A 114 5.51 4.92 23.54
CA GLN A 114 5.47 4.44 24.90
C GLN A 114 4.57 3.22 24.97
N VAL A 115 5.06 2.14 25.56
CA VAL A 115 4.29 0.93 25.89
C VAL A 115 4.21 0.83 27.40
N LEU A 116 3.00 0.69 27.92
CA LEU A 116 2.70 0.46 29.32
C LEU A 116 2.18 -0.96 29.47
N SER A 117 2.81 -1.77 30.31
CA SER A 117 2.38 -3.15 30.58
C SER A 117 2.51 -3.52 32.06
N GLU A 118 1.93 -4.63 32.48
CA GLU A 118 2.08 -5.13 33.86
C GLU A 118 3.19 -6.19 33.97
N HIS A 119 4.15 -5.98 34.86
CA HIS A 119 5.23 -6.93 35.16
C HIS A 119 5.31 -7.21 36.66
N GLY A 120 5.05 -8.46 37.05
CA GLY A 120 5.08 -8.87 38.47
C GLY A 120 4.09 -8.08 39.35
N GLY A 121 2.91 -7.73 38.83
CA GLY A 121 1.90 -6.95 39.55
C GLY A 121 2.25 -5.48 39.75
N LYS A 122 3.13 -4.92 38.90
CA LYS A 122 3.47 -3.50 38.84
C LYS A 122 3.34 -2.98 37.41
N ALA A 123 2.91 -1.73 37.25
CA ALA A 123 2.96 -1.03 35.98
C ALA A 123 4.43 -0.76 35.58
N ALA A 124 4.77 -1.05 34.33
CA ALA A 124 6.09 -0.83 33.74
C ALA A 124 5.94 -0.06 32.42
N PHE A 125 6.85 0.89 32.20
CA PHE A 125 6.90 1.73 31.00
C PHE A 125 8.12 1.36 30.19
N ASP A 126 7.91 1.02 28.92
CA ASP A 126 8.95 0.80 27.94
C ASP A 126 8.84 1.88 26.87
N THR A 127 9.92 2.63 26.62
CA THR A 127 9.99 3.56 25.49
C THR A 127 10.68 2.84 24.32
N VAL A 128 9.99 2.83 23.19
CA VAL A 128 10.37 2.08 22.00
C VAL A 128 10.73 3.06 20.90
N ASP A 129 11.95 2.97 20.40
CA ASP A 129 12.38 3.74 19.24
C ASP A 129 12.20 2.90 17.98
N LEU A 130 11.31 3.33 17.08
CA LEU A 130 11.08 2.65 15.80
C LEU A 130 12.14 3.03 14.76
N GLY A 131 12.92 4.10 14.99
CA GLY A 131 13.91 4.63 14.06
C GLY A 131 13.30 5.08 12.74
N LEU A 132 12.07 5.62 12.78
CA LEU A 132 11.32 6.13 11.64
C LEU A 132 11.44 7.66 11.60
N TYR A 133 11.94 8.19 10.48
CA TYR A 133 11.88 9.62 10.17
C TYR A 133 10.65 9.86 9.28
N SER A 134 9.88 10.90 9.61
CA SER A 134 8.62 11.31 8.97
C SER A 134 7.37 10.47 9.28
N HIS A 135 6.34 11.18 9.74
CA HIS A 135 4.97 10.72 9.88
C HIS A 135 4.24 11.06 8.57
N ASP A 136 3.94 10.05 7.75
CA ASP A 136 2.94 10.22 6.71
C ASP A 136 1.56 10.18 7.39
N GLY A 137 0.91 11.34 7.44
CA GLY A 137 -0.24 11.69 8.30
C GLY A 137 -1.58 10.97 8.05
N GLU A 138 -1.60 9.65 7.85
CA GLU A 138 -2.83 8.86 7.96
C GLU A 138 -3.16 8.56 9.43
N ASP A 139 -4.40 8.87 9.86
CA ASP A 139 -4.91 8.49 11.18
C ASP A 139 -4.84 6.96 11.37
N GLY A 140 -4.21 6.51 12.45
CA GLY A 140 -3.91 5.08 12.74
C GLY A 140 -2.44 4.70 12.59
N TYR A 141 -1.65 5.46 11.82
CA TYR A 141 -0.21 5.23 11.66
C TYR A 141 0.56 5.35 13.00
N TYR A 142 0.04 6.16 13.94
CA TYR A 142 0.64 6.43 15.25
C TYR A 142 0.85 5.18 16.13
N HIS A 143 0.06 4.13 15.93
CA HIS A 143 0.15 2.89 16.73
C HIS A 143 0.62 1.71 15.89
N GLY A 144 0.86 1.91 14.60
CA GLY A 144 1.10 0.82 13.67
C GLY A 144 -0.12 -0.07 13.51
N TYR A 145 -0.14 -0.79 12.40
CA TYR A 145 -1.25 -1.62 12.01
C TYR A 145 -1.13 -3.02 12.63
N PRO A 146 -2.14 -3.55 13.34
CA PRO A 146 -2.11 -4.93 13.80
C PRO A 146 -2.13 -5.88 12.59
N ILE A 147 -1.06 -6.66 12.41
CA ILE A 147 -0.94 -7.62 11.31
C ILE A 147 -0.99 -9.09 11.77
N ALA A 148 -0.73 -9.32 13.06
CA ALA A 148 -0.91 -10.59 13.76
C ALA A 148 -1.10 -10.31 15.26
N PRO A 149 -1.57 -11.28 16.06
CA PRO A 149 -1.66 -11.12 17.52
C PRO A 149 -0.33 -10.66 18.11
N GLY A 150 -0.31 -9.50 18.78
CA GLY A 150 0.90 -8.95 19.39
C GLY A 150 1.91 -8.37 18.41
N VAL A 151 1.62 -8.31 17.10
CA VAL A 151 2.54 -7.76 16.10
C VAL A 151 1.88 -6.58 15.39
N ARG A 152 2.53 -5.42 15.48
CA ARG A 152 2.13 -4.18 14.80
C ARG A 152 3.15 -3.83 13.72
N TYR A 153 2.67 -3.47 12.53
CA TYR A 153 3.47 -3.04 11.38
C TYR A 153 3.38 -1.53 11.19
N PHE A 154 4.52 -0.89 11.07
CA PHE A 154 4.66 0.53 10.77
C PHE A 154 5.20 0.63 9.34
N PRO A 155 4.36 1.00 8.35
CA PRO A 155 4.81 1.13 6.98
C PRO A 155 5.87 2.21 6.85
N SER A 156 6.98 1.94 6.16
CA SER A 156 7.98 2.95 5.78
C SER A 156 8.79 2.36 4.62
N ASN A 157 9.99 2.88 4.31
CA ASN A 157 10.88 2.20 3.37
C ASN A 157 11.31 0.82 3.94
N GLY A 158 10.64 -0.25 3.50
CA GLY A 158 10.66 -1.59 4.13
C GLY A 158 9.68 -1.71 5.30
N GLY A 159 9.65 -0.73 6.20
CA GLY A 159 8.78 -0.70 7.37
C GLY A 159 9.41 -1.33 8.62
N VAL A 160 8.65 -1.35 9.70
CA VAL A 160 9.09 -1.86 11.01
C VAL A 160 8.02 -2.75 11.62
N LEU A 161 8.42 -3.89 12.17
CA LEU A 161 7.58 -4.72 13.02
C LEU A 161 7.88 -4.44 14.49
N LEU A 162 6.82 -4.24 15.25
CA LEU A 162 6.84 -4.20 16.70
C LEU A 162 6.13 -5.45 17.22
N SER A 163 6.90 -6.37 17.77
CA SER A 163 6.38 -7.56 18.44
C SER A 163 6.24 -7.32 19.94
N GLY A 164 5.14 -7.81 20.49
CA GLY A 164 4.84 -7.83 21.91
C GLY A 164 5.63 -8.90 22.67
N PHE A 165 5.65 -8.73 23.99
CA PHE A 165 6.46 -9.42 25.00
C PHE A 165 7.22 -10.72 24.57
N PRO A 166 8.57 -10.75 24.64
CA PRO A 166 9.43 -9.61 24.93
C PRO A 166 9.32 -8.58 23.81
N LEU A 167 9.34 -7.31 24.21
CA LEU A 167 9.14 -6.20 23.30
C LEU A 167 10.31 -6.14 22.31
N ARG A 168 10.02 -6.29 21.01
CA ARG A 168 11.06 -6.37 19.96
C ARG A 168 10.72 -5.47 18.79
N VAL A 169 11.67 -4.62 18.42
CA VAL A 169 11.64 -3.83 17.19
C VAL A 169 12.45 -4.55 16.13
N GLN A 170 11.85 -4.74 14.96
CA GLN A 170 12.50 -5.34 13.81
C GLN A 170 12.31 -4.46 12.58
N LYS A 171 13.39 -3.82 12.15
CA LYS A 171 13.41 -3.10 10.87
C LYS A 171 13.36 -4.10 9.73
N LEU A 172 12.49 -3.85 8.77
CA LEU A 172 12.34 -4.71 7.62
C LEU A 172 13.23 -4.23 6.46
N PRO A 173 13.79 -5.16 5.67
CA PRO A 173 14.53 -4.80 4.47
C PRO A 173 13.60 -4.16 3.45
N ALA A 174 14.08 -3.13 2.75
CA ALA A 174 13.30 -2.47 1.70
C ALA A 174 13.01 -3.43 0.53
N GLY A 175 11.81 -3.28 -0.03
CA GLY A 175 11.43 -3.89 -1.30
C GLY A 175 12.13 -3.22 -2.49
N LEU A 176 11.44 -3.12 -3.63
CA LEU A 176 11.92 -2.39 -4.81
C LEU A 176 11.32 -0.98 -4.84
N ASP A 177 12.18 0.03 -4.87
CA ASP A 177 11.79 1.44 -4.77
C ASP A 177 11.96 2.23 -6.10
N CYS A 178 12.51 1.62 -7.15
CA CYS A 178 12.64 2.29 -8.46
C CYS A 178 12.89 1.31 -9.62
N CYS A 179 12.75 1.82 -10.84
CA CYS A 179 13.14 1.26 -12.15
C CYS A 179 12.58 -0.12 -12.60
N THR A 180 12.38 -1.06 -11.68
CA THR A 180 11.84 -2.41 -11.95
C THR A 180 10.46 -2.65 -11.30
N GLY A 181 10.04 -1.76 -10.40
CA GLY A 181 8.70 -1.72 -9.79
C GLY A 181 8.69 -0.87 -8.51
N HIS A 182 7.53 -0.39 -8.09
CA HIS A 182 7.32 0.05 -6.70
C HIS A 182 6.68 -1.11 -5.94
N ILE A 183 7.50 -2.05 -5.47
CA ILE A 183 7.03 -3.23 -4.73
C ILE A 183 7.54 -3.09 -3.30
N GLY A 184 6.70 -2.59 -2.40
CA GLY A 184 7.12 -2.25 -1.03
C GLY A 184 6.03 -2.39 0.03
N GLN A 185 4.81 -2.81 -0.34
CA GLN A 185 3.72 -2.99 0.62
C GLN A 185 3.81 -4.37 1.26
N LEU A 186 4.07 -4.45 2.57
CA LEU A 186 4.19 -5.74 3.25
C LEU A 186 2.89 -6.55 3.11
N ALA A 187 2.99 -7.70 2.44
CA ALA A 187 1.90 -8.62 2.16
C ALA A 187 1.98 -9.91 3.00
N GLY A 188 3.18 -10.29 3.46
CA GLY A 188 3.34 -11.44 4.34
C GLY A 188 4.73 -11.55 4.97
N THR A 189 4.81 -12.35 6.03
CA THR A 189 6.06 -12.70 6.72
C THR A 189 6.22 -14.21 6.71
N ALA A 190 7.43 -14.68 6.42
CA ALA A 190 7.74 -16.11 6.45
C ALA A 190 7.58 -16.68 7.86
N PRO A 191 7.26 -17.99 8.03
CA PRO A 191 6.98 -18.57 9.34
C PRO A 191 8.10 -18.42 10.39
N ASP A 192 9.36 -18.39 9.96
CA ASP A 192 10.53 -18.21 10.82
C ASP A 192 11.00 -16.75 10.94
N GLY A 193 10.31 -15.81 10.30
CA GLY A 193 10.66 -14.39 10.31
C GLY A 193 11.93 -14.02 9.53
N SER A 194 12.46 -14.93 8.69
CA SER A 194 13.70 -14.69 7.93
C SER A 194 13.47 -14.10 6.54
N ALA A 195 12.23 -13.96 6.08
CA ALA A 195 11.88 -13.35 4.79
C ALA A 195 10.50 -12.66 4.82
N TYR A 196 10.31 -11.73 3.89
CA TYR A 196 9.14 -10.86 3.78
C TYR A 196 8.66 -10.80 2.34
N ALA A 197 7.34 -10.91 2.17
CA ALA A 197 6.69 -10.75 0.88
C ALA A 197 6.14 -9.32 0.76
N TYR A 198 6.48 -8.63 -0.32
CA TYR A 198 6.02 -7.30 -0.65
C TYR A 198 5.17 -7.31 -1.92
N ALA A 199 4.13 -6.49 -1.97
CA ALA A 199 3.30 -6.23 -3.13
C ALA A 199 3.46 -4.78 -3.63
N ASP A 200 3.04 -4.53 -4.87
CA ASP A 200 3.06 -3.20 -5.49
C ASP A 200 1.88 -2.30 -5.08
N SER A 201 0.78 -2.89 -4.62
CA SER A 201 -0.41 -2.14 -4.20
C SER A 201 -1.13 -2.83 -3.03
N ARG A 202 -1.64 -2.04 -2.08
CA ARG A 202 -2.51 -2.54 -1.00
C ARG A 202 -3.90 -2.93 -1.51
N LYS A 203 -4.38 -2.22 -2.52
CA LYS A 203 -5.76 -2.31 -3.03
C LYS A 203 -5.87 -3.20 -4.25
N GLU A 204 -4.85 -3.21 -5.09
CA GLU A 204 -4.86 -3.89 -6.39
C GLU A 204 -3.49 -4.54 -6.64
N PRO A 205 -3.03 -5.46 -5.78
CA PRO A 205 -1.77 -6.15 -5.96
C PRO A 205 -1.70 -6.82 -7.34
N GLY A 206 -0.62 -6.51 -8.06
CA GLY A 206 -0.30 -7.00 -9.40
C GLY A 206 1.12 -7.52 -9.52
N ALA A 207 1.91 -7.53 -8.44
CA ALA A 207 3.21 -8.17 -8.38
C ALA A 207 3.56 -8.55 -6.94
N ILE A 208 4.45 -9.53 -6.81
CA ILE A 208 5.03 -9.92 -5.52
C ILE A 208 6.56 -9.99 -5.60
N LEU A 209 7.22 -9.62 -4.51
CA LEU A 209 8.65 -9.75 -4.31
C LEU A 209 8.91 -10.35 -2.94
N VAL A 210 9.77 -11.37 -2.88
CA VAL A 210 10.27 -11.89 -1.59
C VAL A 210 11.65 -11.31 -1.30
N VAL A 211 11.85 -10.85 -0.06
CA VAL A 211 13.11 -10.27 0.41
C VAL A 211 13.52 -10.95 1.71
N ASP A 212 14.72 -11.52 1.74
CA ASP A 212 15.31 -12.09 2.96
C ASP A 212 15.63 -10.96 3.95
N ALA A 213 15.72 -11.29 5.25
CA ALA A 213 16.03 -10.34 6.31
C ALA A 213 17.39 -9.63 6.15
N ASP A 214 18.32 -10.20 5.39
CA ASP A 214 19.61 -9.58 5.02
C ASP A 214 19.50 -8.56 3.86
N GLY A 215 18.32 -8.41 3.27
CA GLY A 215 18.05 -7.52 2.14
C GLY A 215 18.17 -8.18 0.77
N THR A 216 18.53 -9.48 0.70
CA THR A 216 18.60 -10.23 -0.56
C THR A 216 17.21 -10.35 -1.17
N LYS A 217 17.05 -9.83 -2.39
CA LYS A 217 15.79 -9.83 -3.13
C LYS A 217 15.72 -11.02 -4.06
N ARG A 218 14.59 -11.72 -4.06
CA ARG A 218 14.21 -12.66 -5.12
C ARG A 218 13.81 -11.89 -6.37
N GLU A 219 13.55 -12.63 -7.44
CA GLU A 219 13.02 -12.04 -8.67
C GLU A 219 11.54 -11.65 -8.47
N PRO A 220 11.12 -10.45 -8.90
CA PRO A 220 9.74 -10.04 -8.80
C PRO A 220 8.89 -10.93 -9.71
N VAL A 221 7.75 -11.36 -9.19
CA VAL A 221 6.77 -12.14 -9.93
C VAL A 221 5.56 -11.25 -10.19
N PRO A 222 5.40 -10.71 -11.41
CA PRO A 222 4.15 -10.11 -11.85
C PRO A 222 2.99 -11.11 -11.75
N LEU A 223 1.83 -10.63 -11.32
CA LEU A 223 0.61 -11.41 -11.06
C LEU A 223 -0.60 -10.75 -11.72
N PRO A 224 -1.71 -11.46 -11.99
CA PRO A 224 -2.94 -10.80 -12.37
C PRO A 224 -3.36 -9.78 -11.32
N VAL A 225 -3.73 -8.57 -11.76
CA VAL A 225 -4.20 -7.51 -10.85
C VAL A 225 -5.47 -7.98 -10.17
N THR A 226 -5.43 -8.07 -8.84
CA THR A 226 -6.52 -8.62 -8.03
C THR A 226 -6.99 -7.58 -7.02
N PRO A 227 -8.23 -7.06 -7.09
CA PRO A 227 -8.74 -6.13 -6.09
C PRO A 227 -8.82 -6.80 -4.72
N THR A 228 -8.29 -6.15 -3.69
CA THR A 228 -8.48 -6.56 -2.31
C THR A 228 -9.78 -5.97 -1.78
N THR A 229 -10.56 -6.78 -1.07
CA THR A 229 -11.84 -6.34 -0.51
C THR A 229 -11.67 -6.01 0.96
N ALA A 230 -11.91 -4.75 1.31
CA ALA A 230 -11.98 -4.30 2.70
C ALA A 230 -13.30 -4.74 3.34
N SER A 231 -13.23 -5.15 4.60
CA SER A 231 -14.36 -5.43 5.47
C SER A 231 -14.46 -4.35 6.54
N THR A 232 -15.69 -4.05 7.00
CA THR A 232 -15.91 -3.16 8.16
C THR A 232 -15.30 -3.70 9.46
N GLN A 233 -14.96 -4.99 9.49
CA GLN A 233 -14.29 -5.65 10.61
C GLN A 233 -12.76 -5.60 10.52
N ASP A 234 -12.20 -5.06 9.43
CA ASP A 234 -10.75 -4.99 9.27
C ASP A 234 -10.16 -4.01 10.28
N LEU A 235 -9.21 -4.53 11.07
CA LEU A 235 -8.51 -3.74 12.09
C LEU A 235 -7.42 -2.85 11.49
N SER A 236 -7.17 -2.95 10.19
CA SER A 236 -6.12 -2.23 9.49
C SER A 236 -6.38 -2.14 7.98
N PRO A 237 -5.98 -1.04 7.31
CA PRO A 237 -5.96 -0.94 5.85
C PRO A 237 -5.02 -1.95 5.17
N HIS A 238 -4.11 -2.60 5.89
CA HIS A 238 -3.28 -3.70 5.39
C HIS A 238 -3.95 -5.08 5.51
N THR A 239 -4.98 -5.23 6.35
CA THR A 239 -5.67 -6.52 6.55
C THR A 239 -6.16 -7.15 5.23
N PRO A 240 -6.75 -6.39 4.27
CA PRO A 240 -7.14 -6.96 2.98
C PRO A 240 -5.97 -7.55 2.19
N LEU A 241 -4.81 -6.88 2.19
CA LEU A 241 -3.61 -7.34 1.49
C LEU A 241 -3.03 -8.60 2.13
N LEU A 242 -2.95 -8.63 3.47
CA LEU A 242 -2.47 -9.81 4.21
C LEU A 242 -3.37 -11.02 3.95
N ARG A 243 -4.69 -10.83 3.99
CA ARG A 243 -5.68 -11.89 3.69
C ARG A 243 -5.53 -12.37 2.26
N TRP A 244 -5.40 -11.46 1.29
CA TRP A 244 -5.16 -11.80 -0.10
C TRP A 244 -3.91 -12.68 -0.24
N PHE A 245 -2.79 -12.28 0.38
CA PHE A 245 -1.55 -13.06 0.33
C PHE A 245 -1.73 -14.46 0.92
N GLN A 246 -2.32 -14.57 2.11
CA GLN A 246 -2.57 -15.84 2.79
C GLN A 246 -3.49 -16.78 2.00
N SER A 247 -4.44 -16.24 1.23
CA SER A 247 -5.34 -17.03 0.39
C SER A 247 -4.74 -17.41 -0.97
N SER A 248 -3.78 -16.63 -1.46
CA SER A 248 -3.25 -16.76 -2.82
C SER A 248 -1.90 -17.45 -2.87
N PHE A 249 -1.13 -17.43 -1.78
CA PHE A 249 0.24 -17.92 -1.73
C PHE A 249 0.51 -18.82 -0.52
N ALA A 250 1.40 -19.78 -0.74
CA ALA A 250 2.03 -20.57 0.30
C ALA A 250 3.51 -20.23 0.39
N TRP A 251 4.04 -20.17 1.61
CA TRP A 251 5.47 -20.08 1.85
C TRP A 251 6.14 -21.42 1.55
N THR A 252 7.15 -21.42 0.69
CA THR A 252 7.93 -22.61 0.32
C THR A 252 9.42 -22.31 0.34
N LYS A 253 10.25 -23.36 0.40
CA LYS A 253 11.70 -23.23 0.24
C LYS A 253 12.07 -23.52 -1.21
N ASN A 254 12.90 -22.67 -1.82
CA ASN A 254 13.47 -22.91 -3.14
C ASN A 254 14.62 -23.95 -3.09
N ALA A 255 15.23 -24.23 -4.24
CA ALA A 255 16.33 -25.19 -4.35
C ALA A 255 17.56 -24.84 -3.49
N GLN A 256 17.71 -23.57 -3.10
CA GLN A 256 18.78 -23.06 -2.23
C GLN A 256 18.37 -23.01 -0.74
N GLY A 257 17.22 -23.57 -0.37
CA GLY A 257 16.73 -23.56 1.02
C GLY A 257 16.27 -22.19 1.52
N LYS A 258 16.04 -21.24 0.61
CA LYS A 258 15.56 -19.89 0.91
C LYS A 258 14.05 -19.79 0.74
N TRP A 259 13.40 -18.93 1.53
CA TRP A 259 11.96 -18.74 1.41
C TRP A 259 11.58 -18.09 0.09
N ASN A 260 10.44 -18.54 -0.44
CA ASN A 260 9.77 -17.97 -1.60
C ASN A 260 8.24 -18.04 -1.37
N ALA A 261 7.48 -17.31 -2.18
CA ALA A 261 6.03 -17.34 -2.19
C ALA A 261 5.57 -18.05 -3.46
N ALA A 262 4.95 -19.23 -3.31
CA ALA A 262 4.40 -19.99 -4.41
C ALA A 262 2.88 -19.80 -4.47
N PRO A 263 2.29 -19.55 -5.66
CA PRO A 263 0.83 -19.53 -5.80
C PRO A 263 0.20 -20.84 -5.31
N VAL A 264 -0.90 -20.77 -4.54
CA VAL A 264 -1.62 -21.96 -4.07
C VAL A 264 -2.40 -22.63 -5.21
N ALA A 265 -2.94 -21.82 -6.12
CA ALA A 265 -3.63 -22.32 -7.30
C ALA A 265 -2.63 -22.50 -8.46
N ALA A 266 -2.67 -23.67 -9.10
CA ALA A 266 -1.92 -23.89 -10.33
C ALA A 266 -2.31 -22.86 -11.40
N ALA A 267 -1.33 -22.43 -12.20
CA ALA A 267 -1.61 -21.63 -13.37
C ALA A 267 -2.58 -22.42 -14.29
N PRO A 268 -3.61 -21.77 -14.85
CA PRO A 268 -4.45 -22.42 -15.85
C PRO A 268 -3.55 -22.97 -16.97
N GLN A 269 -3.86 -24.17 -17.47
CA GLN A 269 -3.22 -24.64 -18.69
C GLN A 269 -3.67 -23.73 -19.84
N GLY A 270 -2.85 -22.73 -20.14
CA GLY A 270 -3.04 -21.84 -21.28
C GLY A 270 -3.00 -22.63 -22.59
N LYS A 271 -3.86 -22.25 -23.53
CA LYS A 271 -3.92 -22.84 -24.87
C LYS A 271 -2.81 -22.35 -25.80
N GLY A 272 -1.88 -21.53 -25.31
CA GLY A 272 -0.88 -20.82 -26.10
C GLY A 272 0.51 -20.79 -25.48
N VAL A 273 1.40 -20.05 -26.14
CA VAL A 273 2.79 -19.81 -25.70
C VAL A 273 2.79 -18.87 -24.49
N ALA A 274 3.44 -19.24 -23.39
CA ALA A 274 3.47 -18.46 -22.15
C ALA A 274 3.87 -16.99 -22.36
N ALA A 275 4.91 -16.75 -23.18
CA ALA A 275 5.38 -15.41 -23.52
C ALA A 275 4.40 -14.60 -24.39
N GLU A 276 3.47 -15.23 -25.11
CA GLU A 276 2.38 -14.51 -25.79
C GLU A 276 1.24 -14.20 -24.80
N ASP A 277 0.91 -15.17 -23.93
CA ASP A 277 -0.27 -15.11 -23.08
C ASP A 277 -0.22 -13.92 -22.10
N VAL A 278 0.97 -13.52 -21.62
CA VAL A 278 1.09 -12.29 -20.79
C VAL A 278 0.61 -11.02 -21.49
N PHE A 279 0.56 -10.99 -22.83
CA PHE A 279 0.07 -9.84 -23.60
C PHE A 279 -1.34 -10.03 -24.15
N LEU A 280 -1.83 -11.26 -24.22
CA LEU A 280 -3.14 -11.59 -24.79
C LEU A 280 -4.24 -11.80 -23.73
N ASP A 281 -3.88 -12.31 -22.55
CA ASP A 281 -4.81 -12.68 -21.48
C ASP A 281 -4.12 -12.54 -20.11
N VAL A 282 -4.36 -11.44 -19.40
CA VAL A 282 -3.69 -11.19 -18.11
C VAL A 282 -4.00 -12.26 -17.06
N PRO A 283 -5.27 -12.64 -16.82
CA PRO A 283 -5.61 -13.70 -15.86
C PRO A 283 -4.85 -15.01 -16.07
N ALA A 284 -4.66 -15.45 -17.32
CA ALA A 284 -3.93 -16.68 -17.62
C ALA A 284 -2.41 -16.45 -17.70
N GLY A 285 -2.00 -15.46 -18.49
CA GLY A 285 -0.61 -15.16 -18.78
C GLY A 285 0.20 -14.77 -17.55
N TYR A 286 -0.28 -13.84 -16.72
CA TYR A 286 0.46 -13.40 -15.53
C TYR A 286 0.46 -14.43 -14.39
N ARG A 287 -0.25 -15.55 -14.52
CA ARG A 287 -0.04 -16.71 -13.63
C ARG A 287 1.15 -17.57 -14.06
N ARG A 288 1.63 -17.41 -15.30
CA ARG A 288 2.85 -18.01 -15.82
C ARG A 288 4.00 -17.04 -15.56
N CYS A 289 4.75 -17.29 -14.50
CA CYS A 289 5.92 -16.48 -14.14
C CYS A 289 7.19 -16.99 -14.81
N PHE A 290 8.24 -16.17 -14.82
CA PHE A 290 9.52 -16.47 -15.50
C PHE A 290 10.74 -16.41 -14.56
N ALA A 291 10.51 -16.21 -13.26
CA ALA A 291 11.56 -16.18 -12.25
C ALA A 291 12.30 -17.51 -12.20
N THR A 292 13.64 -17.46 -12.22
CA THR A 292 14.50 -18.63 -12.35
C THR A 292 14.65 -19.42 -11.05
N ASP A 293 14.42 -18.77 -9.92
CA ASP A 293 14.53 -19.32 -8.57
C ASP A 293 13.20 -19.77 -7.96
N ASN A 294 12.13 -19.82 -8.76
CA ASN A 294 10.80 -20.23 -8.34
C ASN A 294 10.32 -21.44 -9.15
N ALA A 295 10.17 -22.59 -8.48
CA ALA A 295 9.76 -23.85 -9.10
C ALA A 295 8.33 -23.83 -9.71
N SER A 296 7.53 -22.81 -9.40
CA SER A 296 6.20 -22.62 -10.00
C SER A 296 6.24 -21.86 -11.33
N CYS A 297 7.42 -21.36 -11.74
CA CYS A 297 7.59 -20.59 -12.96
C CYS A 297 7.94 -21.46 -14.18
N GLU A 298 7.76 -20.88 -15.37
CA GLU A 298 8.06 -21.51 -16.65
C GLU A 298 9.54 -21.94 -16.71
N PRO A 299 9.82 -23.22 -16.97
CA PRO A 299 11.19 -23.73 -16.97
C PRO A 299 11.99 -23.28 -18.18
N GLY A 300 13.32 -23.35 -18.07
CA GLY A 300 14.26 -23.10 -19.18
C GLY A 300 14.58 -21.62 -19.45
N TRP A 301 13.89 -20.71 -18.78
CA TRP A 301 14.30 -19.30 -18.73
C TRP A 301 15.49 -19.13 -17.80
N ARG A 302 16.37 -18.18 -18.14
CA ARG A 302 17.54 -17.83 -17.31
C ARG A 302 17.71 -16.31 -17.28
N LEU A 303 18.37 -15.79 -16.27
CA LEU A 303 18.76 -14.38 -16.25
C LEU A 303 19.76 -14.10 -17.38
N LEU A 304 19.57 -12.95 -18.04
CA LEU A 304 20.54 -12.39 -18.97
C LEU A 304 21.75 -11.86 -18.21
N GLN A 305 22.92 -12.10 -18.78
CA GLN A 305 24.21 -11.62 -18.29
C GLN A 305 24.66 -10.41 -19.10
N ALA A 306 25.49 -9.57 -18.46
CA ALA A 306 26.09 -8.42 -19.11
C ALA A 306 26.82 -8.85 -20.41
N GLY A 307 26.54 -8.15 -21.50
CA GLY A 307 27.17 -8.41 -22.81
C GLY A 307 26.49 -9.45 -23.70
N GLU A 308 25.43 -10.14 -23.25
CA GLU A 308 24.76 -11.16 -24.09
C GLU A 308 23.89 -10.57 -25.21
N LEU A 309 23.34 -9.36 -25.03
CA LEU A 309 22.45 -8.70 -26.00
C LEU A 309 22.79 -7.20 -26.15
N PRO A 310 24.02 -6.84 -26.59
CA PRO A 310 24.48 -5.45 -26.64
C PRO A 310 23.71 -4.60 -27.67
N THR A 311 23.06 -5.24 -28.65
CA THR A 311 22.20 -4.54 -29.62
C THR A 311 20.87 -4.09 -29.01
N LEU A 312 20.37 -4.81 -28.00
CA LEU A 312 19.15 -4.43 -27.28
C LEU A 312 19.43 -3.47 -26.13
N PHE A 313 20.62 -3.59 -25.52
CA PHE A 313 20.97 -2.79 -24.37
C PHE A 313 22.24 -1.97 -24.58
N LYS A 314 22.08 -0.65 -24.55
CA LYS A 314 23.18 0.32 -24.69
C LYS A 314 24.22 0.10 -23.60
N ASP A 315 25.49 0.22 -23.99
CA ASP A 315 26.68 0.15 -23.11
C ASP A 315 26.83 -1.16 -22.32
N GLY A 316 26.20 -2.25 -22.77
CA GLY A 316 26.28 -3.56 -22.12
C GLY A 316 25.51 -3.67 -20.80
N TYR A 317 24.74 -2.64 -20.42
CA TYR A 317 23.89 -2.65 -19.24
C TYR A 317 22.70 -3.58 -19.43
N VAL A 318 22.54 -4.61 -18.59
CA VAL A 318 21.34 -5.44 -18.60
C VAL A 318 20.43 -5.02 -17.45
N PRO A 319 19.19 -4.57 -17.71
CA PRO A 319 18.24 -4.28 -16.65
C PRO A 319 18.08 -5.49 -15.72
N PRO A 320 17.99 -5.31 -14.40
CA PRO A 320 17.68 -6.41 -13.49
C PRO A 320 16.39 -7.12 -13.93
N TYR A 321 16.33 -8.44 -13.71
CA TYR A 321 15.16 -9.26 -14.06
C TYR A 321 14.85 -9.28 -15.58
N SER A 322 15.92 -9.28 -16.37
CA SER A 322 15.88 -9.57 -17.80
C SER A 322 16.20 -11.05 -18.03
N TYR A 323 15.41 -11.70 -18.87
CA TYR A 323 15.40 -13.14 -19.08
C TYR A 323 15.75 -13.51 -20.51
N ALA A 324 16.65 -14.46 -20.67
CA ALA A 324 16.91 -15.13 -21.93
C ALA A 324 15.92 -16.29 -22.07
N PRO A 325 15.32 -16.49 -23.25
CA PRO A 325 14.37 -17.56 -23.47
C PRO A 325 15.06 -18.93 -23.60
N PRO A 326 14.31 -20.02 -23.44
CA PRO A 326 14.75 -21.35 -23.88
C PRO A 326 15.13 -21.36 -25.37
N GLN A 327 16.04 -22.27 -25.75
CA GLN A 327 16.50 -22.38 -27.13
C GLN A 327 15.33 -22.62 -28.10
N GLY A 328 15.29 -21.84 -29.18
CA GLY A 328 14.26 -21.97 -30.23
C GLY A 328 12.88 -21.41 -29.86
N MET A 329 12.74 -20.74 -28.71
CA MET A 329 11.49 -20.08 -28.30
C MET A 329 11.04 -19.07 -29.36
N ARG A 330 9.75 -19.12 -29.71
CA ARG A 330 9.11 -18.16 -30.59
C ARG A 330 7.84 -17.60 -29.95
N ALA A 331 7.57 -16.33 -30.18
CA ALA A 331 6.32 -15.66 -29.81
C ALA A 331 5.88 -14.77 -30.98
N PHE A 332 4.58 -14.74 -31.25
CA PHE A 332 3.99 -14.02 -32.37
C PHE A 332 4.65 -14.37 -33.72
N GLY A 333 5.08 -15.62 -33.85
CA GLY A 333 5.74 -16.14 -35.06
C GLY A 333 7.20 -15.73 -35.23
N ALA A 334 7.82 -15.00 -34.29
CA ALA A 334 9.20 -14.53 -34.36
C ALA A 334 10.07 -15.15 -33.23
N PRO A 335 11.39 -15.31 -33.43
CA PRO A 335 12.30 -15.70 -32.35
C PRO A 335 12.24 -14.70 -31.19
N VAL A 336 12.14 -15.20 -29.96
CA VAL A 336 12.27 -14.37 -28.75
C VAL A 336 13.74 -14.12 -28.47
N THR A 337 14.12 -12.90 -28.14
CA THR A 337 15.49 -12.54 -27.76
C THR A 337 15.60 -12.22 -26.28
N ALA A 338 14.61 -11.53 -25.71
CA ALA A 338 14.56 -11.23 -24.28
C ALA A 338 13.13 -11.04 -23.77
N LEU A 339 12.92 -11.31 -22.48
CA LEU A 339 11.75 -10.88 -21.73
C LEU A 339 12.23 -10.09 -20.51
N ILE A 340 11.63 -8.94 -20.21
CA ILE A 340 12.05 -8.08 -19.09
C ILE A 340 10.87 -7.82 -18.18
N ALA A 341 11.00 -8.16 -16.90
CA ALA A 341 10.06 -7.70 -15.87
C ALA A 341 10.41 -6.25 -15.50
N SER A 342 9.47 -5.33 -15.69
CA SER A 342 9.73 -3.90 -15.48
C SER A 342 8.54 -3.16 -14.90
N ARG A 343 8.81 -1.97 -14.37
CA ARG A 343 7.77 -1.02 -13.96
C ARG A 343 7.06 -0.48 -15.20
N ILE A 344 5.74 -0.39 -15.14
CA ILE A 344 4.95 0.31 -16.16
C ILE A 344 4.67 1.76 -15.69
N GLY A 345 4.70 2.71 -16.62
CA GLY A 345 4.84 4.15 -16.32
C GLY A 345 3.91 4.70 -15.24
N TYR A 346 2.61 4.39 -15.33
CA TYR A 346 1.58 4.93 -14.44
C TYR A 346 1.31 4.11 -13.16
N GLY A 347 2.18 3.15 -12.84
CA GLY A 347 2.09 2.35 -11.63
C GLY A 347 1.88 0.86 -11.93
N GLY A 348 2.47 0.02 -11.08
CA GLY A 348 2.48 -1.44 -11.23
C GLY A 348 3.70 -1.99 -11.99
N THR A 349 3.72 -3.31 -12.10
CA THR A 349 4.75 -4.08 -12.84
C THR A 349 4.17 -4.64 -14.13
N GLY A 350 5.00 -5.03 -15.10
CA GLY A 350 4.57 -5.68 -16.34
C GLY A 350 5.76 -6.30 -17.07
N TYR A 351 5.53 -6.69 -18.32
CA TYR A 351 6.58 -7.27 -19.17
C TYR A 351 6.86 -6.46 -20.43
N TYR A 352 8.13 -6.46 -20.83
CA TYR A 352 8.59 -6.14 -22.19
C TYR A 352 9.13 -7.41 -22.84
N LEU A 353 8.63 -7.74 -24.02
CA LEU A 353 9.10 -8.86 -24.82
C LEU A 353 9.79 -8.34 -26.07
N TYR A 354 11.02 -8.78 -26.30
CA TYR A 354 11.80 -8.47 -27.49
C TYR A 354 11.81 -9.67 -28.42
N VAL A 355 11.50 -9.42 -29.69
CA VAL A 355 11.48 -10.43 -30.74
C VAL A 355 12.25 -9.96 -31.98
N ASP A 356 12.83 -10.92 -32.68
CA ASP A 356 13.58 -10.68 -33.92
C ASP A 356 12.65 -10.75 -35.15
N ALA A 357 11.92 -9.66 -35.36
CA ALA A 357 11.05 -9.44 -36.52
C ALA A 357 10.69 -7.96 -36.64
N SER A 358 10.21 -7.55 -37.82
CA SER A 358 9.67 -6.19 -38.02
C SER A 358 8.37 -5.96 -37.25
N ALA A 359 8.12 -4.71 -36.84
CA ALA A 359 6.93 -4.37 -36.07
C ALA A 359 5.63 -4.70 -36.83
N GLU A 360 5.61 -4.53 -38.16
CA GLU A 360 4.46 -4.86 -39.00
C GLU A 360 4.11 -6.36 -38.94
N GLN A 361 5.11 -7.23 -39.04
CA GLN A 361 4.90 -8.69 -38.94
C GLN A 361 4.36 -9.09 -37.57
N VAL A 362 4.90 -8.48 -36.50
CA VAL A 362 4.47 -8.76 -35.12
C VAL A 362 3.05 -8.25 -34.88
N VAL A 363 2.70 -7.04 -35.36
CA VAL A 363 1.34 -6.48 -35.29
C VAL A 363 0.32 -7.35 -36.02
N ALA A 364 0.67 -7.85 -37.22
CA ALA A 364 -0.18 -8.76 -37.98
C ALA A 364 -0.38 -10.09 -37.24
N ALA A 365 0.68 -10.65 -36.68
CA ALA A 365 0.60 -11.89 -35.90
C ALA A 365 -0.21 -11.70 -34.60
N PHE A 366 0.01 -10.61 -33.87
CA PHE A 366 -0.74 -10.27 -32.65
C PHE A 366 -2.24 -10.13 -32.94
N THR A 367 -2.60 -9.36 -33.97
CA THR A 367 -3.98 -9.19 -34.42
C THR A 367 -4.62 -10.51 -34.83
N ARG A 368 -3.88 -11.36 -35.56
CA ARG A 368 -4.34 -12.70 -35.94
C ARG A 368 -4.62 -13.54 -34.68
N ARG A 369 -3.72 -13.54 -33.69
CA ARG A 369 -3.93 -14.28 -32.42
C ARG A 369 -5.17 -13.81 -31.67
N LEU A 370 -5.40 -12.50 -31.58
CA LEU A 370 -6.60 -11.96 -30.94
C LEU A 370 -7.87 -12.45 -31.64
N ARG A 371 -7.90 -12.41 -32.98
CA ARG A 371 -9.04 -12.88 -33.78
C ARG A 371 -9.26 -14.39 -33.67
N GLU A 372 -8.20 -15.19 -33.79
CA GLU A 372 -8.24 -16.66 -33.63
C GLU A 372 -8.80 -17.06 -32.27
N ARG A 373 -8.39 -16.35 -31.20
CA ARG A 373 -8.83 -16.59 -29.82
C ARG A 373 -10.15 -15.92 -29.48
N LYS A 374 -10.76 -15.16 -30.41
CA LYS A 374 -11.99 -14.39 -30.22
C LYS A 374 -11.90 -13.41 -29.04
N LEU A 375 -10.72 -12.83 -28.82
CA LEU A 375 -10.50 -11.84 -27.76
C LEU A 375 -10.93 -10.46 -28.28
N PRO A 376 -11.78 -9.72 -27.56
CA PRO A 376 -12.18 -8.38 -27.98
C PRO A 376 -11.01 -7.39 -27.78
N PHE A 377 -10.84 -6.46 -28.72
CA PHE A 377 -9.79 -5.46 -28.66
C PHE A 377 -10.13 -4.19 -29.44
N VAL A 378 -9.46 -3.10 -29.07
CA VAL A 378 -9.42 -1.82 -29.79
C VAL A 378 -7.98 -1.54 -30.21
N ARG A 379 -7.79 -1.14 -31.47
CA ARG A 379 -6.50 -0.62 -31.98
C ARG A 379 -6.53 0.90 -31.93
N VAL A 380 -5.70 1.47 -31.06
CA VAL A 380 -5.69 2.92 -30.78
C VAL A 380 -5.21 3.72 -31.99
N ASP A 381 -4.34 3.14 -32.80
CA ASP A 381 -3.88 3.71 -34.07
C ASP A 381 -4.97 3.80 -35.14
N GLU A 382 -6.05 3.01 -35.02
CA GLU A 382 -7.22 3.02 -35.92
C GLU A 382 -8.38 3.89 -35.39
N CYS A 383 -8.23 4.53 -34.22
CA CYS A 383 -9.24 5.43 -33.68
C CYS A 383 -9.28 6.76 -34.45
N PRO A 384 -10.46 7.42 -34.54
CA PRO A 384 -10.56 8.81 -34.96
C PRO A 384 -9.61 9.71 -34.17
N ARG A 385 -9.24 10.86 -34.74
CA ARG A 385 -8.39 11.84 -34.06
C ARG A 385 -9.25 13.04 -33.64
N THR A 386 -9.04 13.51 -32.42
CA THR A 386 -9.52 14.81 -31.93
C THR A 386 -8.87 15.96 -32.71
N ASP A 387 -9.42 17.16 -32.56
CA ASP A 387 -8.86 18.39 -33.14
C ASP A 387 -7.41 18.68 -32.70
N TYR A 388 -7.00 18.13 -31.55
CA TYR A 388 -5.64 18.22 -31.01
C TYR A 388 -4.72 17.06 -31.48
N GLY A 389 -5.16 16.22 -32.42
CA GLY A 389 -4.40 15.08 -32.95
C GLY A 389 -4.29 13.87 -32.02
N ASN A 390 -4.98 13.88 -30.87
CA ASN A 390 -5.06 12.73 -29.96
C ASN A 390 -6.11 11.72 -30.43
N PRO A 391 -5.89 10.40 -30.28
CA PRO A 391 -6.87 9.38 -30.61
C PRO A 391 -8.09 9.49 -29.70
N ASP A 392 -9.27 9.52 -30.30
CA ASP A 392 -10.57 9.43 -29.66
C ASP A 392 -11.13 8.01 -29.79
N CYS A 393 -10.77 7.16 -28.83
CA CYS A 393 -11.18 5.77 -28.81
C CYS A 393 -12.45 5.52 -27.98
N ALA A 394 -13.10 6.55 -27.43
CA ALA A 394 -14.15 6.38 -26.42
C ALA A 394 -15.32 5.52 -26.94
N ALA A 395 -15.79 5.78 -28.16
CA ALA A 395 -16.86 5.01 -28.78
C ALA A 395 -16.46 3.53 -29.01
N GLN A 396 -15.25 3.28 -29.55
CA GLN A 396 -14.77 1.93 -29.84
C GLN A 396 -14.53 1.12 -28.56
N LEU A 397 -14.00 1.75 -27.50
CA LEU A 397 -13.83 1.14 -26.18
C LEU A 397 -15.19 0.77 -25.58
N GLY A 398 -16.20 1.63 -25.72
CA GLY A 398 -17.56 1.35 -25.28
C GLY A 398 -18.21 0.18 -26.03
N GLU A 399 -18.11 0.17 -27.36
CA GLU A 399 -18.74 -0.84 -28.20
C GLU A 399 -18.07 -2.23 -28.06
N ARG A 400 -16.74 -2.29 -28.13
CA ARG A 400 -16.01 -3.56 -28.23
C ARG A 400 -15.65 -4.17 -26.88
N LEU A 401 -15.42 -3.33 -25.87
CA LEU A 401 -14.95 -3.78 -24.56
C LEU A 401 -15.99 -3.53 -23.47
N GLY A 402 -17.09 -2.82 -23.76
CA GLY A 402 -18.11 -2.47 -22.77
C GLY A 402 -17.68 -1.38 -21.79
N TRP A 403 -16.67 -0.57 -22.14
CA TRP A 403 -16.12 0.44 -21.24
C TRP A 403 -17.03 1.67 -21.15
N ARG A 404 -17.27 2.15 -19.93
CA ARG A 404 -18.07 3.37 -19.67
C ARG A 404 -17.17 4.61 -19.60
N ARG A 405 -17.79 5.80 -19.55
CA ARG A 405 -17.17 7.12 -19.77
C ARG A 405 -15.94 7.45 -18.91
N LYS A 406 -15.73 6.82 -17.75
CA LYS A 406 -14.55 7.07 -16.91
C LYS A 406 -13.56 5.93 -17.08
N LEU A 407 -12.44 6.23 -17.73
CA LEU A 407 -11.35 5.27 -17.91
C LEU A 407 -10.67 4.98 -16.56
N ASP A 408 -10.10 3.79 -16.45
CA ASP A 408 -9.17 3.49 -15.38
C ASP A 408 -7.95 4.44 -15.46
N TYR A 409 -7.40 4.84 -14.31
CA TYR A 409 -6.30 5.79 -14.23
C TYR A 409 -5.05 5.28 -14.97
N SER A 410 -4.77 3.98 -14.91
CA SER A 410 -3.65 3.39 -15.62
C SER A 410 -3.88 3.37 -17.14
N LEU A 411 -5.11 3.12 -17.62
CA LEU A 411 -5.37 3.23 -19.06
C LEU A 411 -5.32 4.69 -19.54
N GLU A 412 -5.95 5.63 -18.83
CA GLU A 412 -5.90 7.05 -19.17
C GLU A 412 -4.45 7.51 -19.34
N GLY A 413 -3.60 7.11 -18.40
CA GLY A 413 -2.18 7.32 -18.47
C GLY A 413 -1.50 6.67 -19.69
N ALA A 414 -1.79 5.40 -19.97
CA ALA A 414 -1.25 4.70 -21.13
C ALA A 414 -1.64 5.35 -22.47
N LEU A 415 -2.87 5.85 -22.60
CA LEU A 415 -3.32 6.56 -23.81
C LEU A 415 -2.62 7.92 -23.97
N ARG A 416 -2.32 8.60 -22.85
CA ARG A 416 -1.60 9.88 -22.83
C ARG A 416 -0.14 9.75 -23.26
N TRP A 417 0.57 8.71 -22.79
CA TRP A 417 1.98 8.44 -23.18
C TRP A 417 2.12 7.29 -24.17
N ARG A 418 1.13 7.11 -25.04
CA ARG A 418 1.24 6.14 -26.12
C ARG A 418 2.52 6.41 -26.93
N PRO A 419 3.17 5.38 -27.47
CA PRO A 419 4.29 5.60 -28.36
C PRO A 419 3.85 6.39 -29.61
N GLU A 420 4.72 7.26 -30.12
CA GLU A 420 4.45 8.07 -31.32
C GLU A 420 4.41 7.21 -32.59
N SER A 421 5.11 6.07 -32.58
CA SER A 421 5.19 5.10 -33.67
C SER A 421 4.80 3.70 -33.20
N GLY A 422 4.45 2.82 -34.14
CA GLY A 422 4.00 1.45 -33.85
C GLY A 422 2.48 1.34 -33.68
N ALA A 423 2.03 0.27 -33.03
CA ALA A 423 0.61 0.00 -32.77
C ALA A 423 0.34 -0.15 -31.28
N MET A 424 -0.83 0.29 -30.84
CA MET A 424 -1.29 0.12 -29.45
C MET A 424 -2.64 -0.58 -29.44
N PHE A 425 -2.74 -1.60 -28.60
CA PHE A 425 -3.92 -2.44 -28.42
C PHE A 425 -4.47 -2.26 -27.02
N VAL A 426 -5.78 -2.09 -26.90
CA VAL A 426 -6.51 -2.13 -25.63
C VAL A 426 -7.39 -3.37 -25.61
N LEU A 427 -7.19 -4.22 -24.60
CA LEU A 427 -7.92 -5.44 -24.32
C LEU A 427 -8.71 -5.29 -23.01
N PRO A 428 -9.57 -6.24 -22.60
CA PRO A 428 -10.37 -6.10 -21.38
C PRO A 428 -9.61 -5.93 -20.06
N THR A 429 -8.32 -6.31 -19.99
CA THR A 429 -7.50 -6.27 -18.75
C THR A 429 -6.11 -5.68 -18.94
N ILE A 430 -5.74 -5.27 -20.15
CA ILE A 430 -4.38 -4.84 -20.49
C ILE A 430 -4.35 -3.88 -21.67
N ALA A 431 -3.42 -2.94 -21.63
CA ALA A 431 -3.01 -2.18 -22.81
C ALA A 431 -1.58 -2.59 -23.19
N VAL A 432 -1.36 -2.83 -24.49
CA VAL A 432 -0.10 -3.30 -25.05
C VAL A 432 0.34 -2.38 -26.18
N ALA A 433 1.63 -2.04 -26.23
CA ALA A 433 2.25 -1.39 -27.37
C ALA A 433 3.18 -2.36 -28.11
N ILE A 434 3.25 -2.22 -29.42
CA ILE A 434 4.19 -2.94 -30.29
C ILE A 434 4.95 -1.90 -31.09
N VAL A 435 6.25 -1.79 -30.82
CA VAL A 435 7.11 -0.74 -31.37
C VAL A 435 8.39 -1.32 -31.96
N ALA A 436 8.85 -0.73 -33.05
CA ALA A 436 10.17 -1.05 -33.60
C ALA A 436 11.27 -0.50 -32.68
N GLU A 437 12.34 -1.25 -32.51
CA GLU A 437 13.54 -0.85 -31.77
C GLU A 437 14.68 -0.53 -32.74
N GLU A 438 15.69 0.20 -32.23
CA GLU A 438 16.94 0.43 -32.96
C GLU A 438 17.58 -0.94 -33.31
N GLY A 439 17.93 -1.16 -34.59
CA GLY A 439 18.53 -2.42 -35.05
C GLY A 439 17.56 -3.46 -35.64
N GLY A 440 16.27 -3.15 -35.82
CA GLY A 440 15.32 -3.98 -36.58
C GLY A 440 14.54 -5.01 -35.76
N ALA A 441 14.80 -5.09 -34.45
CA ALA A 441 14.01 -5.86 -33.50
C ALA A 441 12.67 -5.15 -33.19
N THR A 442 11.73 -5.89 -32.60
CA THR A 442 10.45 -5.34 -32.13
C THR A 442 10.29 -5.59 -30.64
N ARG A 443 9.82 -4.56 -29.93
CA ARG A 443 9.43 -4.65 -28.53
C ARG A 443 7.90 -4.64 -28.40
N ILE A 444 7.39 -5.60 -27.65
CA ILE A 444 6.00 -5.68 -27.21
C ILE A 444 5.96 -5.31 -25.73
N SER A 445 5.24 -4.26 -25.38
CA SER A 445 5.28 -3.66 -24.04
C SER A 445 3.92 -3.64 -23.36
N THR A 446 3.88 -4.08 -22.10
CA THR A 446 2.74 -3.79 -21.23
C THR A 446 2.73 -2.30 -20.87
N LEU A 447 1.66 -1.59 -21.22
CA LEU A 447 1.49 -0.16 -20.88
C LEU A 447 0.64 0.05 -19.63
N ALA A 448 -0.42 -0.75 -19.47
CA ALA A 448 -1.33 -0.70 -18.33
C ALA A 448 -1.91 -2.10 -18.08
N ARG A 449 -2.20 -2.41 -16.81
CA ARG A 449 -2.95 -3.59 -16.39
C ARG A 449 -4.04 -3.16 -15.43
N TYR A 450 -5.20 -3.79 -15.50
CA TYR A 450 -6.36 -3.45 -14.68
C TYR A 450 -7.25 -4.68 -14.51
N PRO A 451 -8.06 -4.74 -13.43
CA PRO A 451 -8.91 -5.89 -13.14
C PRO A 451 -10.03 -6.07 -14.18
N ALA A 452 -10.49 -7.31 -14.37
CA ALA A 452 -11.69 -7.65 -15.14
C ALA A 452 -12.89 -7.95 -14.21
N PRO A 453 -14.12 -7.51 -14.57
CA PRO A 453 -14.41 -6.52 -15.60
C PRO A 453 -13.81 -5.15 -15.23
N PRO A 454 -13.54 -4.27 -16.22
CA PRO A 454 -13.05 -2.92 -15.94
C PRO A 454 -13.95 -2.27 -14.87
N PRO A 455 -13.37 -1.65 -13.83
CA PRO A 455 -14.14 -1.21 -12.68
C PRO A 455 -15.29 -0.30 -13.11
N MET A 456 -16.52 -0.70 -12.80
CA MET A 456 -17.69 0.18 -12.90
C MET A 456 -17.53 1.25 -11.82
N ARG A 457 -17.05 2.43 -12.18
CA ARG A 457 -17.22 3.60 -11.31
C ARG A 457 -18.62 4.14 -11.58
N ASP A 458 -19.51 3.90 -10.63
CA ASP A 458 -20.72 4.69 -10.51
C ASP A 458 -20.28 6.13 -10.16
N ASN A 459 -20.84 7.08 -10.91
CA ASN A 459 -20.49 8.51 -10.99
C ASN A 459 -19.72 9.12 -9.81
#